data_AF-A0A5B1BLS3-F1
#
_entry.id   AF-A0A5B1BLS3-F1
#
_cell.length_a   1.000
_cell.length_b   1.000
_cell.length_c   1.000
_cell.angle_alpha   90.00
_cell.angle_beta   90.00
_cell.angle_gamma   90.00
#
_symmetry.space_group_name_H-M   'P 1'
#
loop_
_entity.id
_entity.type
_entity.pdbx_description
1 polymer ?
#
loop_
_entity_poly.entity_id
_entity_poly.type
_entity_poly.pdbx_seq_one_letter_code
_entity_poly.pdbx_strand_id
1 'polypeptide(L)'
;LAAMIDRLSAGDVDVVIGTRFGGQMESRPPLLKRIVLQTAARLSRRGRRLGLTDTNNGLRVFNKKVADALNFTMSGMSHATEFVMLIAENHWRVAEEPVEVLYTEYSKSKGQPLLNGVNIIFDGFLRGRIRR
;
A
#
# COMPACT_ATOMS: atom_id res chain seq x y z
N LEU A 1 14.97 6.39 0.09
CA LEU A 1 15.32 5.10 -0.56
C LEU A 1 16.39 4.33 0.23
N ALA A 2 17.54 4.94 0.53
CA ALA A 2 18.62 4.30 1.32
C ALA A 2 18.10 3.63 2.62
N ALA A 3 17.33 4.37 3.43
CA ALA A 3 16.71 3.83 4.65
C ALA A 3 15.87 2.56 4.45
N MET A 4 15.15 2.43 3.32
CA MET A 4 14.36 1.23 3.02
C MET A 4 15.23 0.04 2.66
N ILE A 5 16.35 0.28 1.97
CA ILE A 5 17.33 -0.75 1.62
C ILE A 5 18.06 -1.20 2.89
N ASP A 6 18.46 -0.27 3.75
CA ASP A 6 19.09 -0.58 5.04
C ASP A 6 18.14 -1.41 5.92
N ARG A 7 16.86 -1.01 5.98
CA ARG A 7 15.82 -1.75 6.70
C ARG A 7 15.66 -3.17 6.19
N LEU A 8 15.68 -3.38 4.87
CA LEU A 8 15.60 -4.72 4.28
C LEU A 8 16.88 -5.53 4.55
N SER A 9 18.03 -4.88 4.58
CA SER A 9 19.35 -5.51 4.74
C SER A 9 19.55 -6.11 6.14
N ALA A 10 18.76 -5.70 7.14
CA ALA A 10 18.71 -6.33 8.45
C ALA A 10 18.25 -7.81 8.41
N GLY A 11 17.58 -8.24 7.32
CA GLY A 11 17.24 -9.66 7.07
C GLY A 11 16.05 -10.22 7.87
N ASP A 12 15.47 -9.42 8.76
CA ASP A 12 14.29 -9.74 9.56
C ASP A 12 12.96 -9.53 8.81
N VAL A 13 13.00 -8.85 7.66
CA VAL A 13 11.84 -8.62 6.77
C VAL A 13 12.13 -9.05 5.34
N ASP A 14 11.08 -9.40 4.61
CA ASP A 14 11.14 -9.78 3.20
C ASP A 14 10.73 -8.63 2.27
N VAL A 15 9.87 -7.74 2.78
CA VAL A 15 9.31 -6.58 2.05
C VAL A 15 9.30 -5.33 2.94
N VAL A 16 9.70 -4.20 2.37
CA VAL A 16 9.55 -2.87 2.98
C VAL A 16 8.64 -2.02 2.10
N ILE A 17 7.55 -1.51 2.67
CA ILE A 17 6.60 -0.63 1.99
C ILE A 17 6.81 0.80 2.47
N GLY A 18 6.89 1.76 1.54
CA GLY A 18 6.93 3.16 1.91
C GLY A 18 5.59 3.58 2.52
N THR A 19 5.61 4.29 3.64
CA THR A 19 4.40 4.90 4.21
C THR A 19 4.52 6.41 4.22
N ARG A 20 3.49 7.10 3.72
CA ARG A 20 3.38 8.57 3.84
C ARG A 20 2.88 9.02 5.21
N PHE A 21 2.59 8.06 6.11
CA PHE A 21 1.97 8.30 7.42
C PHE A 21 2.92 8.10 8.61
N GLY A 22 4.16 7.69 8.36
CA GLY A 22 5.22 7.58 9.37
C GLY A 22 5.98 8.90 9.56
N GLY A 23 6.41 9.18 10.79
CA GLY A 23 7.34 10.27 11.11
C GLY A 23 6.76 11.69 11.32
N GLN A 24 7.63 12.58 11.82
CA GLN A 24 7.45 14.04 11.80
C GLN A 24 8.01 14.58 10.48
N MET A 25 7.20 14.54 9.42
CA MET A 25 7.57 15.08 8.11
C MET A 25 6.63 16.22 7.74
N GLU A 26 7.19 17.28 7.14
CA GLU A 26 6.50 18.56 6.90
C GLU A 26 5.41 18.46 5.82
N SER A 27 5.54 17.52 4.86
CA SER A 27 4.59 17.32 3.77
C SER A 27 3.53 16.26 4.10
N ARG A 28 2.81 16.47 5.21
CA ARG A 28 1.72 15.57 5.64
C ARG A 28 0.47 15.75 4.77
N PRO A 29 -0.18 14.67 4.32
CA PRO A 29 -1.54 14.77 3.80
C PRO A 29 -2.45 15.45 4.83
N PRO A 30 -3.46 16.25 4.41
CA PRO A 30 -4.41 16.86 5.32
C PRO A 30 -4.97 15.82 6.30
N LEU A 31 -5.06 16.16 7.59
CA LEU A 31 -5.40 15.24 8.68
C LEU A 31 -6.62 14.35 8.38
N LEU A 32 -7.64 14.91 7.74
CA LEU A 32 -8.85 14.19 7.33
C LEU A 32 -8.55 13.05 6.32
N LYS A 33 -7.69 13.31 5.33
CA LYS A 33 -7.29 12.32 4.32
C LYS A 33 -6.49 11.18 4.96
N ARG A 34 -5.69 11.47 6.00
CA ARG A 34 -4.98 10.46 6.80
C ARG A 34 -5.94 9.58 7.58
N ILE A 35 -6.93 10.16 8.26
CA ILE A 35 -7.92 9.40 9.02
C ILE A 35 -8.70 8.46 8.08
N VAL A 36 -9.16 8.95 6.93
CA VAL A 36 -9.88 8.14 5.95
C VAL A 36 -9.03 6.98 5.42
N LEU A 37 -7.78 7.26 5.02
CA LEU A 37 -6.89 6.24 4.45
C LEU A 37 -6.46 5.20 5.50
N GLN A 38 -6.14 5.64 6.72
CA GLN A 38 -5.83 4.72 7.83
C GLN A 38 -7.05 3.90 8.24
N THR A 39 -8.25 4.49 8.25
CA THR A 39 -9.49 3.78 8.55
C THR A 39 -9.80 2.74 7.46
N ALA A 40 -9.61 3.07 6.19
CA ALA A 40 -9.80 2.14 5.08
C ALA A 40 -8.76 0.99 5.11
N ALA A 41 -7.48 1.30 5.34
CA ALA A 41 -6.43 0.29 5.51
C ALA A 41 -6.75 -0.64 6.69
N ARG A 42 -7.19 -0.05 7.81
CA ARG A 42 -7.63 -0.76 9.01
C ARG A 42 -8.98 -1.46 8.82
N LEU A 43 -9.78 -1.16 7.80
CA LEU A 43 -11.03 -1.89 7.50
C LEU A 43 -10.76 -3.14 6.65
N SER A 44 -9.65 -3.16 5.91
CA SER A 44 -9.22 -4.35 5.17
C SER A 44 -8.73 -5.43 6.14
N ARG A 45 -9.32 -6.63 6.09
CA ARG A 45 -8.91 -7.77 6.96
C ARG A 45 -7.45 -8.17 6.73
N ARG A 46 -6.98 -8.07 5.48
CA ARG A 46 -5.62 -8.43 5.08
C ARG A 46 -4.59 -7.36 5.45
N GLY A 47 -4.89 -6.08 5.22
CA GLY A 47 -4.03 -4.98 5.69
C GLY A 47 -3.91 -4.94 7.21
N ARG A 48 -4.99 -5.19 7.95
CA ARG A 48 -4.95 -5.39 9.41
C ARG A 48 -4.04 -6.55 9.83
N ARG A 49 -4.13 -7.69 9.15
CA ARG A 49 -3.30 -8.87 9.47
C ARG A 49 -1.81 -8.60 9.25
N LEU A 50 -1.48 -7.72 8.30
CA LEU A 50 -0.11 -7.33 7.98
C LEU A 50 0.37 -6.07 8.73
N GLY A 51 -0.49 -5.41 9.50
CA GLY A 51 -0.14 -4.18 10.22
C GLY A 51 0.14 -2.96 9.33
N LEU A 52 -0.28 -2.98 8.07
CA LEU A 52 0.05 -1.93 7.09
C LEU A 52 -0.86 -0.71 7.22
N THR A 53 -0.27 0.48 7.19
CA THR A 53 -0.95 1.79 7.21
C THR A 53 -1.14 2.38 5.82
N ASP A 54 -0.29 2.04 4.83
CA ASP A 54 -0.34 2.57 3.46
C ASP A 54 -0.23 1.47 2.40
N THR A 55 -1.26 0.61 2.32
CA THR A 55 -1.32 -0.51 1.37
C THR A 55 -1.27 -0.10 -0.10
N ASN A 56 -1.58 1.17 -0.42
CA ASN A 56 -1.65 1.69 -1.78
C ASN A 56 -0.37 2.44 -2.21
N ASN A 57 0.68 2.44 -1.39
CA ASN A 57 1.94 3.07 -1.78
C ASN A 57 2.65 2.26 -2.88
N GLY A 58 3.10 2.96 -3.92
CA GLY A 58 3.81 2.36 -5.05
C GLY A 58 5.32 2.17 -4.80
N LEU A 59 5.89 2.83 -3.79
CA LEU A 59 7.30 2.69 -3.44
C LEU A 59 7.50 1.50 -2.50
N ARG A 60 8.21 0.49 -3.00
CA ARG A 60 8.40 -0.80 -2.31
C ARG A 60 9.80 -1.33 -2.59
N VAL A 61 10.40 -1.96 -1.58
CA VAL A 61 11.71 -2.64 -1.67
C VAL A 61 11.52 -4.05 -1.15
N PHE A 62 12.08 -5.05 -1.82
CA PHE A 62 11.91 -6.45 -1.45
C PHE A 62 13.13 -7.28 -1.85
N ASN A 63 13.32 -8.41 -1.16
CA ASN A 63 14.48 -9.28 -1.37
C ASN A 63 14.29 -10.23 -2.57
N LYS A 64 15.35 -10.96 -2.92
CA LYS A 64 15.32 -11.92 -4.04
C LYS A 64 14.24 -13.00 -3.89
N LYS A 65 14.00 -13.51 -2.67
CA LYS A 65 12.94 -14.49 -2.39
C LYS A 65 11.58 -13.99 -2.86
N VAL A 66 11.25 -12.73 -2.56
CA VAL A 66 10.00 -12.10 -3.00
C VAL A 66 9.99 -11.90 -4.51
N ALA A 67 11.10 -11.42 -5.08
CA ALA A 67 11.22 -11.19 -6.53
C ALA A 67 11.01 -12.47 -7.35
N ASP A 68 11.59 -13.59 -6.92
CA ASP A 68 11.52 -14.88 -7.62
C ASP A 68 10.11 -15.50 -7.56
N ALA A 69 9.34 -15.19 -6.53
CA ALA A 69 7.98 -15.69 -6.33
C ALA A 69 6.89 -14.68 -6.77
N LEU A 70 7.30 -13.51 -7.26
CA LEU A 70 6.37 -12.47 -7.65
C LEU A 70 5.74 -12.79 -9.01
N ASN A 71 4.44 -13.04 -9.03
CA ASN A 71 3.69 -13.25 -10.26
C ASN A 71 2.44 -12.38 -10.28
N PHE A 72 2.51 -11.25 -11.00
CA PHE A 72 1.36 -10.35 -11.16
C PHE A 72 0.48 -10.81 -12.32
N THR A 73 -0.80 -10.94 -12.04
CA THR A 73 -1.84 -11.36 -12.97
C THR A 73 -2.87 -10.26 -13.24
N MET A 74 -3.00 -9.29 -12.33
CA MET A 74 -3.92 -8.17 -12.49
C MET A 74 -3.28 -7.04 -13.29
N SER A 75 -4.07 -6.33 -14.11
CA SER A 75 -3.59 -5.20 -14.92
C SER A 75 -3.90 -3.85 -14.29
N GLY A 76 -3.10 -2.84 -14.65
CA GLY A 76 -3.34 -1.43 -14.33
C GLY A 76 -3.16 -1.10 -12.84
N MET A 77 -4.08 -0.34 -12.26
CA MET A 77 -3.95 0.17 -10.88
C MET A 77 -4.22 -0.88 -9.79
N SER A 78 -4.54 -2.11 -10.18
CA SER A 78 -4.85 -3.21 -9.27
C SER A 78 -3.62 -3.83 -8.61
N HIS A 79 -2.42 -3.59 -9.14
CA HIS A 79 -1.16 -4.16 -8.63
C HIS A 79 -0.90 -3.85 -7.15
N ALA A 80 -1.34 -2.69 -6.67
CA ALA A 80 -1.15 -2.33 -5.28
C ALA A 80 -1.88 -3.30 -4.34
N THR A 81 -3.11 -3.67 -4.70
CA THR A 81 -3.94 -4.63 -3.94
C THR A 81 -3.44 -6.05 -4.12
N GLU A 82 -3.11 -6.45 -5.35
CA GLU A 82 -2.59 -7.78 -5.66
C GLU A 82 -1.33 -8.10 -4.87
N PHE A 83 -0.39 -7.15 -4.79
CA PHE A 83 0.83 -7.35 -4.01
C PHE A 83 0.57 -7.57 -2.52
N VAL A 84 -0.39 -6.85 -1.93
CA VAL A 84 -0.79 -7.06 -0.53
C VAL A 84 -1.42 -8.44 -0.35
N MET A 85 -2.14 -8.95 -1.36
CA MET A 85 -2.60 -10.34 -1.36
C MET A 85 -1.44 -11.33 -1.41
N LEU A 86 -0.49 -11.14 -2.33
CA LEU A 86 0.68 -12.00 -2.48
C LEU A 86 1.53 -12.03 -1.20
N ILE A 87 1.74 -10.90 -0.54
CA ILE A 87 2.42 -10.84 0.78
C ILE A 87 1.68 -11.72 1.80
N ALA A 88 0.35 -11.59 1.87
CA ALA A 88 -0.45 -12.32 2.85
C ALA A 88 -0.51 -13.83 2.56
N GLU A 89 -0.59 -14.22 1.29
CA GLU A 89 -0.68 -15.61 0.83
C GLU A 89 0.66 -16.34 0.94
N ASN A 90 1.77 -15.67 0.64
CA ASN A 90 3.12 -16.24 0.76
C ASN A 90 3.72 -16.05 2.17
N HIS A 91 2.96 -15.47 3.10
CA HIS A 91 3.39 -15.21 4.48
C HIS A 91 4.72 -14.46 4.60
N TRP A 92 4.95 -13.49 3.72
CA TRP A 92 6.16 -12.67 3.75
C TRP A 92 6.15 -11.69 4.93
N ARG A 93 7.32 -11.52 5.55
CA ARG A 93 7.52 -10.56 6.63
C ARG A 93 7.57 -9.15 6.03
N VAL A 94 6.76 -8.24 6.55
CA VAL A 94 6.64 -6.89 5.99
C VAL A 94 6.87 -5.83 7.08
N ALA A 95 7.56 -4.75 6.71
CA ALA A 95 7.67 -3.54 7.51
C ALA A 95 7.30 -2.31 6.69
N GLU A 96 7.00 -1.22 7.39
CA GLU A 96 6.79 0.09 6.78
C GLU A 96 7.93 1.03 7.13
N GLU A 97 8.35 1.82 6.14
CA GLU A 97 9.35 2.88 6.32
C GLU A 97 8.79 4.24 5.91
N PRO A 98 8.95 5.30 6.71
CA PRO A 98 8.51 6.65 6.36
C PRO A 98 9.16 7.12 5.05
N VAL A 99 8.34 7.62 4.12
CA VAL A 99 8.82 8.18 2.85
C VAL A 99 8.12 9.49 2.53
N GLU A 100 8.86 10.40 1.89
CA GLU A 100 8.31 11.66 1.40
C GLU A 100 7.65 11.46 0.04
N VAL A 101 6.40 11.88 -0.08
CA VAL A 101 5.67 11.86 -1.35
C VAL A 101 5.58 13.28 -1.88
N LEU A 102 6.29 13.57 -2.97
CA LEU A 102 6.25 14.86 -3.62
C LEU A 102 4.98 15.00 -4.46
N TYR A 103 4.04 15.83 -4.00
CA TYR A 103 2.79 16.13 -4.70
C TYR A 103 2.99 17.26 -5.72
N THR A 104 3.60 16.94 -6.86
CA THR A 104 3.70 17.86 -8.01
C THR A 104 2.40 17.89 -8.82
N GLU A 105 2.21 18.90 -9.66
CA GLU A 105 1.06 18.97 -10.58
C GLU A 105 1.01 17.75 -11.53
N TYR A 106 2.18 17.27 -11.97
CA TYR A 106 2.28 16.00 -12.70
C TYR A 106 1.75 14.83 -11.87
N SER A 107 2.22 14.64 -10.63
CA SER A 107 1.77 13.55 -9.75
C SER A 107 0.28 13.62 -9.44
N LYS A 108 -0.29 14.82 -9.26
CA LYS A 108 -1.72 15.02 -9.07
C LYS A 108 -2.53 14.67 -10.32
N SER A 109 -2.04 15.04 -11.50
CA SER A 109 -2.71 14.74 -12.79
C SER A 109 -2.76 13.24 -13.12
N LYS A 110 -1.79 12.46 -12.63
CA LYS A 110 -1.71 11.00 -12.82
C LYS A 110 -2.38 10.20 -11.71
N GLY A 111 -2.63 10.84 -10.56
CA GLY A 111 -3.31 10.22 -9.43
C GLY A 111 -4.81 10.05 -9.69
N GLN A 112 -5.38 8.93 -9.25
CA GLN A 112 -6.84 8.82 -9.24
C GLN A 112 -7.43 9.73 -8.15
N PRO A 113 -8.53 10.46 -8.44
CA PRO A 113 -9.29 11.15 -7.41
C PRO A 113 -9.70 10.18 -6.31
N LEU A 114 -9.57 10.58 -5.04
CA LEU A 114 -10.03 9.78 -3.89
C LEU A 114 -11.50 9.33 -4.03
N LEU A 115 -12.30 10.14 -4.71
CA LEU A 115 -13.70 9.87 -5.01
C LEU A 115 -13.90 8.60 -5.87
N ASN A 116 -12.98 8.31 -6.80
CA ASN A 116 -13.02 7.06 -7.56
C ASN A 116 -12.62 5.87 -6.68
N GLY A 117 -11.68 6.06 -5.74
CA GLY A 117 -11.31 5.02 -4.77
C GLY A 117 -12.46 4.63 -3.82
N VAL A 118 -13.25 5.61 -3.37
CA VAL A 118 -14.47 5.35 -2.59
C VAL A 118 -15.51 4.61 -3.43
N ASN A 119 -15.74 5.02 -4.68
CA ASN A 119 -16.64 4.31 -5.59
C ASN A 119 -16.20 2.88 -5.87
N ILE A 120 -14.90 2.60 -6.01
CA ILE A 120 -14.39 1.22 -6.21
C ILE A 120 -14.60 0.36 -4.97
N ILE A 121 -14.40 0.91 -3.77
CA ILE A 121 -14.70 0.19 -2.51
C ILE A 121 -16.20 -0.06 -2.38
N PHE A 122 -17.03 0.93 -2.69
CA PHE A 122 -18.48 0.79 -2.67
C PHE A 122 -18.98 -0.21 -3.72
N ASP A 123 -18.49 -0.15 -4.95
CA ASP A 123 -18.87 -1.07 -6.03
C ASP A 123 -18.35 -2.49 -5.74
N GLY A 124 -17.15 -2.63 -5.18
CA GLY A 124 -16.63 -3.92 -4.70
C GLY A 124 -17.46 -4.50 -3.55
N PHE A 125 -17.95 -3.67 -2.63
CA PHE A 125 -18.83 -4.09 -1.54
C PHE A 125 -20.26 -4.42 -2.02
N LEU A 126 -20.78 -3.67 -2.99
CA LEU A 126 -22.10 -3.88 -3.60
C LEU A 126 -22.11 -5.13 -4.50
N ARG A 127 -21.08 -5.33 -5.33
CA ARG A 127 -20.93 -6.55 -6.15
C ARG A 127 -20.70 -7.80 -5.31
N GLY A 128 -20.05 -7.69 -4.16
CA GLY A 128 -19.92 -8.80 -3.20
C GLY A 128 -21.25 -9.26 -2.59
N ARG A 129 -22.32 -8.46 -2.70
CA ARG A 129 -23.68 -8.80 -2.25
C ARG A 129 -24.59 -9.36 -3.34
N ILE A 130 -24.19 -9.28 -4.61
CA ILE A 130 -24.98 -9.76 -5.76
C ILE A 130 -24.21 -10.87 -6.45
N ARG A 131 -24.05 -11.98 -5.73
CA ARG A 131 -23.78 -13.28 -6.34
C ARG A 131 -24.72 -14.27 -5.65
N ARG A 132 -25.97 -14.27 -6.13
CA ARG A 132 -26.86 -15.43 -6.07
C ARG A 132 -26.83 -16.09 -7.43
#